data_AF-A0A955L8S4-F1
#
_entry.id   AF-A0A955L8S4-F1
#
_cell.length_a   1.000
_cell.length_b   1.000
_cell.length_c   1.000
_cell.angle_alpha   90.00
_cell.angle_beta   90.00
_cell.angle_gamma   90.00
#
_symmetry.space_group_name_H-M   'P 1'
#
loop_
_entity.id
_entity.type
_entity.pdbx_description
1 polymer ?
#
loop_
_entity_poly.entity_id
_entity_poly.type
_entity_poly.pdbx_seq_one_letter_code
_entity_poly.pdbx_strand_id
1 'polypeptide(L)'
;MDPIDRTKFFAAGIPSWVVTIALTKGEEGKLGFIYNPNSQQLYSAIQGEGAYLNNERIELNKELDPAKLQVAIDTFQKFDDEDFYQEILTLNNKLVDTFYRVRALGTGALSLAWLSQGFFGAYVDYARKTSKQIDVVGGLLIASEAGAIEEKWE
;
A
#
# COMPACT_ATOMS: atom_id res chain seq x y z
N MET A 1 -2.79 -4.63 -15.02
CA MET A 1 -1.99 -5.68 -14.41
C MET A 1 -0.53 -5.26 -14.40
N ASP A 2 0.17 -5.43 -13.28
CA ASP A 2 1.62 -5.51 -13.26
C ASP A 2 2.01 -6.98 -12.93
N PRO A 3 2.64 -7.70 -13.88
CA PRO A 3 2.99 -9.11 -13.68
C PRO A 3 4.08 -9.29 -12.60
N ILE A 4 4.94 -8.30 -12.37
CA ILE A 4 6.03 -8.36 -11.39
C ILE A 4 6.30 -6.95 -10.88
N ASP A 5 5.54 -6.54 -9.86
CA ASP A 5 5.88 -5.35 -9.09
C ASP A 5 7.18 -5.61 -8.32
N ARG A 6 8.13 -4.67 -8.43
CA ARG A 6 9.53 -4.76 -8.00
C ARG A 6 10.37 -5.77 -8.78
N THR A 7 10.40 -5.62 -10.10
CA THR A 7 11.23 -6.44 -11.01
C THR A 7 12.70 -6.56 -10.58
N LYS A 8 13.30 -5.50 -9.99
CA LYS A 8 14.67 -5.55 -9.43
C LYS A 8 14.82 -6.56 -8.30
N PHE A 9 13.82 -6.66 -7.42
CA PHE A 9 13.81 -7.63 -6.31
C PHE A 9 13.65 -9.04 -6.84
N PHE A 10 12.72 -9.24 -7.78
CA PHE A 10 12.55 -10.52 -8.47
C PHE A 10 13.86 -10.98 -9.14
N ALA A 11 14.49 -10.13 -9.96
CA ALA A 11 15.72 -10.47 -10.67
C ALA A 11 16.91 -10.75 -9.73
N ALA A 12 16.94 -10.11 -8.56
CA ALA A 12 17.95 -10.32 -7.53
C ALA A 12 17.65 -11.52 -6.60
N GLY A 13 16.52 -12.22 -6.79
CA GLY A 13 16.12 -13.35 -5.92
C GLY A 13 15.64 -12.93 -4.52
N ILE A 14 15.30 -11.65 -4.32
CA ILE A 14 14.78 -11.15 -3.03
C ILE A 14 13.27 -11.41 -2.98
N PRO A 15 12.74 -12.15 -1.98
CA PRO A 15 11.34 -12.63 -1.95
C PRO A 15 10.35 -11.55 -1.47
N SER A 16 10.43 -10.35 -2.06
CA SER A 16 9.55 -9.23 -1.75
C SER A 16 9.14 -8.54 -3.05
N TRP A 17 8.25 -9.20 -3.77
CA TRP A 17 7.66 -8.79 -5.03
C TRP A 17 6.26 -9.42 -5.14
N VAL A 18 5.37 -8.81 -5.92
CA VAL A 18 3.98 -9.25 -6.05
C VAL A 18 3.48 -9.15 -7.48
N VAL A 19 2.39 -9.85 -7.78
CA VAL A 19 1.60 -9.70 -9.00
C VAL A 19 0.36 -8.87 -8.66
N THR A 20 0.04 -7.87 -9.47
CA THR A 20 -1.13 -7.01 -9.24
C THR A 20 -2.09 -7.04 -10.43
N ILE A 21 -3.38 -7.14 -10.15
CA ILE A 21 -4.45 -7.00 -11.15
C ILE A 21 -5.51 -6.09 -10.56
N ALA A 22 -5.94 -5.10 -11.35
CA ALA A 22 -7.05 -4.24 -11.00
C ALA A 22 -7.96 -4.08 -12.23
N LEU A 23 -9.27 -4.14 -11.99
CA LEU A 23 -10.28 -3.68 -12.95
C LEU A 23 -10.81 -2.34 -12.44
N THR A 24 -10.80 -1.33 -13.29
CA THR A 24 -11.27 0.01 -12.94
C THR A 24 -12.39 0.47 -13.87
N LYS A 25 -13.21 1.40 -13.37
CA LYS A 25 -14.12 2.21 -14.19
C LYS A 25 -13.73 3.67 -13.96
N GLY A 26 -12.92 4.23 -14.87
CA GLY A 26 -12.23 5.49 -14.60
C GLY A 26 -11.18 5.30 -13.51
N GLU A 27 -11.18 6.18 -12.51
CA GLU A 27 -10.28 6.08 -11.34
C GLU A 27 -10.79 5.12 -10.26
N GLU A 28 -12.05 4.66 -10.35
CA GLU A 28 -12.65 3.80 -9.34
C GLU A 28 -12.25 2.33 -9.54
N GLY A 29 -11.65 1.73 -8.52
CA GLY A 29 -11.42 0.29 -8.45
C GLY A 29 -12.74 -0.49 -8.35
N LYS A 30 -12.90 -1.53 -9.16
CA LYS A 30 -14.04 -2.46 -9.15
C LYS A 30 -13.66 -3.85 -8.70
N LEU A 31 -12.48 -4.31 -9.12
CA LEU A 31 -11.86 -5.56 -8.66
C LEU A 31 -10.38 -5.30 -8.40
N GLY A 32 -9.83 -5.90 -7.36
CA GLY A 32 -8.41 -5.80 -7.01
C GLY A 32 -7.87 -7.17 -6.58
N PHE A 33 -6.69 -7.51 -7.08
CA PHE A 33 -5.94 -8.69 -6.68
C PHE A 33 -4.48 -8.32 -6.47
N ILE A 34 -3.92 -8.76 -5.36
CA ILE A 34 -2.47 -8.71 -5.08
C ILE A 34 -2.07 -10.11 -4.67
N TYR A 35 -1.17 -10.72 -5.42
CA TYR A 35 -0.66 -12.04 -5.12
C TYR A 35 0.82 -11.96 -4.78
N ASN A 36 1.21 -12.46 -3.62
CA ASN A 36 2.61 -12.68 -3.25
C ASN A 36 2.95 -14.16 -3.48
N PRO A 37 3.70 -14.51 -4.54
CA PRO A 37 4.03 -15.90 -4.84
C PRO A 37 4.95 -16.55 -3.80
N ASN A 38 5.78 -15.73 -3.13
CA ASN A 38 6.75 -16.22 -2.14
C ASN A 38 6.06 -16.71 -0.86
N SER A 39 4.97 -16.06 -0.45
CA SER A 39 4.18 -16.44 0.73
C SER A 39 2.86 -17.15 0.40
N GLN A 40 2.53 -17.31 -0.88
CA GLN A 40 1.25 -17.85 -1.36
C GLN A 40 0.03 -17.11 -0.77
N GLN A 41 0.15 -15.80 -0.64
CA GLN A 41 -0.92 -14.94 -0.14
C GLN A 41 -1.60 -14.22 -1.31
N LEU A 42 -2.88 -14.51 -1.51
CA LEU A 42 -3.74 -13.80 -2.45
C LEU A 42 -4.67 -12.88 -1.66
N TYR A 43 -4.48 -11.58 -1.87
CA TYR A 43 -5.40 -10.55 -1.41
C TYR A 43 -6.35 -10.23 -2.55
N SER A 44 -7.64 -10.14 -2.25
CA SER A 44 -8.65 -9.85 -3.26
C SER A 44 -9.79 -9.02 -2.70
N ALA A 45 -10.38 -8.17 -3.54
CA ALA A 45 -11.56 -7.42 -3.19
C ALA A 45 -12.43 -7.15 -4.42
N ILE A 46 -13.74 -7.12 -4.19
CA ILE A 46 -14.76 -6.65 -5.13
C ILE A 46 -15.47 -5.49 -4.45
N GLN A 47 -15.72 -4.42 -5.19
CA GLN A 47 -16.37 -3.23 -4.64
C GLN A 47 -17.73 -3.61 -3.99
N GLY A 48 -17.85 -3.35 -2.70
CA GLY A 48 -19.03 -3.61 -1.87
C GLY A 48 -19.15 -5.03 -1.32
N GLU A 49 -18.19 -5.93 -1.58
CA GLU A 49 -18.26 -7.35 -1.16
C GLU A 49 -17.22 -7.73 -0.10
N GLY A 50 -16.42 -6.77 0.36
CA GLY A 50 -15.36 -6.97 1.35
C GLY A 50 -14.02 -7.40 0.74
N ALA A 51 -13.01 -7.43 1.61
CA ALA A 51 -11.65 -7.86 1.30
C ALA A 51 -11.39 -9.27 1.82
N TYR A 52 -10.53 -10.01 1.13
CA TYR A 52 -10.21 -11.40 1.44
C TYR A 52 -8.71 -11.66 1.35
N LEU A 53 -8.20 -12.52 2.22
CA LEU A 53 -6.89 -13.16 2.15
C LEU A 53 -7.10 -14.65 1.99
N ASN A 54 -6.66 -15.23 0.87
CA ASN A 54 -6.80 -16.67 0.59
C ASN A 54 -8.25 -17.19 0.78
N ASN A 55 -9.24 -16.42 0.32
CA ASN A 55 -10.68 -16.66 0.46
C ASN A 55 -11.26 -16.48 1.87
N GLU A 56 -10.46 -16.11 2.86
CA GLU A 56 -10.94 -15.74 4.18
C GLU A 56 -11.15 -14.22 4.25
N ARG A 57 -12.32 -13.78 4.73
CA ARG A 57 -12.64 -12.36 4.84
C ARG A 57 -11.72 -11.68 5.87
N ILE A 58 -11.15 -10.54 5.50
CA ILE A 58 -10.33 -9.70 6.38
C ILE A 58 -11.04 -8.38 6.67
N GLU A 59 -10.89 -7.89 7.88
CA GLU A 59 -11.45 -6.62 8.35
C GLU A 59 -10.50 -5.99 9.38
N LEU A 60 -10.35 -4.67 9.31
CA LEU A 60 -9.52 -3.92 10.24
C LEU A 60 -10.21 -3.75 11.58
N ASN A 61 -9.44 -3.95 12.66
CA ASN A 61 -9.87 -3.58 14.00
C ASN A 61 -9.93 -2.06 14.14
N LYS A 62 -11.03 -1.55 14.70
CA LYS A 62 -11.30 -0.11 14.83
C LYS A 62 -10.56 0.57 15.99
N GLU A 63 -9.98 -0.21 16.91
CA GLU A 63 -9.18 0.33 18.01
C GLU A 63 -7.74 0.57 17.57
N LEU A 64 -7.48 1.78 17.09
CA LEU A 64 -6.18 2.22 16.63
C LEU A 64 -5.59 3.21 17.65
N ASP A 65 -4.46 2.85 18.27
CA ASP A 65 -3.62 3.74 19.09
C ASP A 65 -2.39 4.14 18.27
N PRO A 66 -2.33 5.38 17.71
CA PRO A 66 -1.21 5.82 16.87
C PRO A 66 0.17 5.61 17.51
N ALA A 67 0.27 5.73 18.83
CA ALA A 67 1.53 5.54 19.57
C ALA A 67 2.01 4.07 19.61
N LYS A 68 1.19 3.12 19.15
CA LYS A 68 1.51 1.69 19.01
C LYS A 68 1.52 1.22 17.56
N LEU A 69 1.07 2.07 16.63
CA LEU A 69 0.94 1.72 15.22
C LEU A 69 2.20 2.03 14.45
N GLN A 70 2.48 1.18 13.48
CA GLN A 70 3.51 1.42 12.48
C GLN A 70 2.86 2.03 11.23
N VAL A 71 3.56 2.92 10.55
CA VAL A 71 3.13 3.49 9.26
C VAL A 71 4.05 2.98 8.15
N ALA A 72 3.45 2.56 7.04
CA ALA A 72 4.17 2.23 5.83
C ALA A 72 4.30 3.47 4.93
N ILE A 73 5.45 3.62 4.31
CA ILE A 73 5.73 4.64 3.29
C ILE A 73 6.24 3.91 2.04
N ASP A 74 5.93 4.43 0.86
CA ASP A 74 6.34 3.77 -0.39
C ASP A 74 7.86 3.68 -0.51
N THR A 75 8.52 4.81 -0.77
CA THR A 75 9.97 4.89 -0.85
C THR A 75 10.48 6.15 -0.19
N PHE A 76 11.72 6.09 0.32
CA PHE A 76 12.46 7.25 0.75
C PHE A 76 13.69 7.38 -0.16
N GLN A 77 13.61 8.30 -1.13
CA GLN A 77 14.66 8.56 -2.10
C GLN A 77 14.81 10.06 -2.32
N LYS A 78 15.95 10.46 -2.89
CA LYS A 78 16.13 11.82 -3.38
C LYS A 78 15.18 12.06 -4.55
N PHE A 79 14.47 13.20 -4.53
CA PHE A 79 13.72 13.70 -5.67
C PHE A 79 14.49 14.86 -6.31
N ASP A 80 14.36 15.01 -7.63
CA ASP A 80 15.04 16.08 -8.38
C ASP A 80 14.43 17.45 -8.12
N ASP A 81 13.12 17.49 -7.85
CA ASP A 81 12.42 18.67 -7.36
C ASP A 81 12.79 18.91 -5.89
N GLU A 82 13.61 19.94 -5.64
CA GLU A 82 14.13 20.24 -4.30
C GLU A 82 13.04 20.66 -3.32
N ASP A 83 12.06 21.45 -3.76
CA ASP A 83 10.96 21.90 -2.90
C ASP A 83 10.11 20.71 -2.46
N PHE A 84 9.76 19.84 -3.42
CA PHE A 84 9.06 18.60 -3.11
C PHE A 84 9.89 17.68 -2.21
N TYR A 85 11.21 17.58 -2.42
CA TYR A 85 12.07 16.78 -1.55
C TYR A 85 12.08 17.30 -0.10
N GLN A 86 12.14 18.61 0.10
CA GLN A 86 12.05 19.22 1.44
C GLN A 86 10.69 19.00 2.10
N GLU A 87 9.61 19.03 1.33
CA GLU A 87 8.27 18.69 1.81
C GLU A 87 8.21 17.25 2.33
N ILE A 88 8.71 16.29 1.54
CA ILE A 88 8.77 14.88 1.93
C ILE A 88 9.64 14.66 3.17
N LEU A 89 10.77 15.37 3.30
CA LEU A 89 11.60 15.31 4.52
C LEU A 89 10.83 15.81 5.75
N THR A 90 10.11 16.92 5.60
CA THR A 90 9.30 17.49 6.68
C THR A 90 8.16 16.55 7.09
N LEU A 91 7.48 15.95 6.12
CA LEU A 91 6.42 14.97 6.36
C LEU A 91 6.97 13.73 7.06
N ASN A 92 8.12 13.21 6.63
CA ASN A 92 8.77 12.07 7.28
C ASN A 92 9.11 12.34 8.74
N ASN A 93 9.63 13.52 9.07
CA ASN A 93 9.89 13.89 10.46
C ASN A 93 8.59 13.85 11.29
N LYS A 94 7.50 14.44 10.77
CA LYS A 94 6.19 14.39 11.43
C LYS A 94 5.68 12.95 11.63
N LEU A 95 5.87 12.07 10.65
CA LEU A 95 5.47 10.66 10.77
C LEU A 95 6.25 9.94 11.87
N VAL A 96 7.56 10.18 11.96
CA VAL A 96 8.41 9.61 13.02
C VAL A 96 8.02 10.13 14.41
N ASP A 97 7.64 11.41 14.52
CA ASP A 97 7.20 12.00 15.78
C ASP A 97 5.79 11.53 16.21
N THR A 98 4.96 11.11 15.26
CA THR A 98 3.55 10.75 15.50
C THR A 98 3.34 9.25 15.72
N PHE A 99 4.01 8.40 14.92
CA PHE A 99 3.81 6.95 14.92
C PHE A 99 4.94 6.23 15.65
N TYR A 100 4.65 5.04 16.18
CA TYR A 100 5.66 4.23 16.87
C TYR A 100 6.87 3.92 15.98
N ARG A 101 6.62 3.57 14.71
CA ARG A 101 7.68 3.31 13.72
C ARG A 101 7.22 3.63 12.31
N VAL A 102 8.15 4.12 11.51
CA VAL A 102 8.00 4.27 10.06
C VAL A 102 8.71 3.11 9.34
N ARG A 103 8.11 2.61 8.24
CA ARG A 103 8.63 1.51 7.42
C ARG A 103 8.57 1.88 5.94
N ALA A 104 9.73 1.93 5.27
CA ALA A 104 9.80 2.01 3.82
C ALA A 104 9.77 0.59 3.23
N LEU A 105 8.67 0.21 2.56
CA LEU A 105 8.53 -1.13 1.98
C LEU A 105 8.94 -1.19 0.50
N GLY A 106 8.97 -0.07 -0.19
CA GLY A 106 9.38 0.04 -1.59
C GLY A 106 8.35 -0.48 -2.58
N THR A 107 7.07 -0.55 -2.18
CA THR A 107 5.91 -0.89 -3.02
C THR A 107 4.61 -0.50 -2.31
N GLY A 108 3.74 0.22 -3.02
CA GLY A 108 2.37 0.48 -2.57
C GLY A 108 1.51 -0.78 -2.48
N ALA A 109 1.67 -1.73 -3.40
CA ALA A 109 0.86 -2.94 -3.44
C ALA A 109 0.99 -3.77 -2.15
N LEU A 110 2.21 -4.14 -1.77
CA LEU A 110 2.41 -4.93 -0.54
C LEU A 110 2.09 -4.12 0.72
N SER A 111 2.36 -2.81 0.70
CA SER A 111 2.02 -1.92 1.82
C SER A 111 0.52 -1.89 2.07
N LEU A 112 -0.29 -1.76 1.03
CA LEU A 112 -1.75 -1.76 1.11
C LEU A 112 -2.32 -3.14 1.47
N ALA A 113 -1.74 -4.21 0.93
CA ALA A 113 -2.10 -5.58 1.30
C ALA A 113 -1.86 -5.83 2.80
N TRP A 114 -0.72 -5.40 3.34
CA TRP A 114 -0.41 -5.54 4.77
C TRP A 114 -1.20 -4.56 5.65
N LEU A 115 -1.50 -3.35 5.14
CA LEU A 115 -2.43 -2.44 5.78
C LEU A 115 -3.80 -3.10 5.96
N SER A 116 -4.33 -3.79 4.94
CA SER A 116 -5.64 -4.47 4.99
C SER A 116 -5.74 -5.60 6.04
N GLN A 117 -4.60 -6.08 6.56
CA GLN A 117 -4.53 -7.03 7.68
C GLN A 117 -4.29 -6.36 9.04
N GLY A 118 -4.09 -5.05 9.08
CA GLY A 118 -3.78 -4.31 10.31
C GLY A 118 -2.32 -4.37 10.74
N PHE A 119 -1.37 -4.77 9.87
CA PHE A 119 0.06 -4.69 10.21
C PHE A 119 0.58 -3.26 10.31
N PHE A 120 -0.10 -2.33 9.61
CA PHE A 120 0.14 -0.90 9.68
C PHE A 120 -1.14 -0.19 10.09
N GLY A 121 -1.01 0.96 10.75
CA GLY A 121 -2.12 1.87 10.99
C GLY A 121 -2.41 2.79 9.81
N ALA A 122 -1.42 3.00 8.94
CA ALA A 122 -1.54 3.84 7.76
C ALA A 122 -0.51 3.46 6.68
N TYR A 123 -0.81 3.84 5.44
CA TYR A 123 0.13 3.86 4.32
C TYR A 123 0.15 5.27 3.72
N VAL A 124 1.35 5.78 3.44
CA VAL A 124 1.58 7.13 2.92
C VAL A 124 2.29 7.00 1.58
N ASP A 125 1.60 7.42 0.52
CA ASP A 125 2.09 7.38 -0.85
C ASP A 125 2.56 8.77 -1.29
N TYR A 126 3.87 9.01 -1.28
CA TYR A 126 4.48 10.23 -1.85
C TYR A 126 4.42 10.25 -3.37
N ALA A 127 4.26 9.08 -3.95
CA ALA A 127 4.59 8.75 -5.31
C ALA A 127 3.37 8.76 -6.22
N ARG A 128 2.20 9.32 -5.86
CA ARG A 128 1.08 9.43 -6.83
C ARG A 128 1.46 10.11 -8.17
N LYS A 129 2.54 10.91 -8.21
CA LYS A 129 3.12 11.45 -9.46
C LYS A 129 3.99 10.45 -10.24
N THR A 130 4.51 9.38 -9.62
CA THR A 130 5.51 8.45 -10.18
C THR A 130 5.10 6.96 -10.14
N SER A 131 4.18 6.57 -9.27
CA SER A 131 3.64 5.21 -9.12
C SER A 131 2.62 4.97 -10.22
N LYS A 132 2.68 3.81 -10.86
CA LYS A 132 1.65 3.46 -11.84
C LYS A 132 0.35 3.28 -11.05
N GLN A 133 -0.73 3.89 -11.52
CA GLN A 133 -2.07 3.68 -10.95
C GLN A 133 -2.40 2.19 -10.77
N ILE A 134 -1.90 1.36 -11.67
CA ILE A 134 -2.15 -0.08 -11.66
C ILE A 134 -1.54 -0.83 -10.48
N ASP A 135 -0.49 -0.27 -9.86
CA ASP A 135 0.20 -0.85 -8.70
C ASP A 135 -0.56 -0.56 -7.41
N VAL A 136 -1.39 0.49 -7.40
CA VAL A 136 -1.96 1.07 -6.19
C VAL A 136 -3.48 0.90 -6.14
N VAL A 137 -4.20 1.07 -7.25
CA VAL A 137 -5.68 1.06 -7.27
C VAL A 137 -6.27 -0.26 -6.77
N GLY A 138 -5.69 -1.40 -7.13
CA GLY A 138 -6.12 -2.70 -6.61
C GLY A 138 -5.92 -2.82 -5.10
N GLY A 139 -4.80 -2.32 -4.59
CA GLY A 139 -4.50 -2.28 -3.16
C GLY A 139 -5.39 -1.32 -2.38
N LEU A 140 -5.72 -0.15 -2.95
CA LEU A 140 -6.60 0.83 -2.34
C LEU A 140 -8.01 0.25 -2.16
N LEU A 141 -8.54 -0.43 -3.18
CA LEU A 141 -9.81 -1.13 -3.07
C LEU A 141 -9.76 -2.20 -1.97
N ILE A 142 -8.71 -3.03 -1.94
CA ILE A 142 -8.53 -4.07 -0.91
C ILE A 142 -8.49 -3.47 0.50
N ALA A 143 -7.71 -2.41 0.70
CA ALA A 143 -7.61 -1.74 1.99
C ALA A 143 -8.96 -1.11 2.39
N SER A 144 -9.65 -0.45 1.45
CA SER A 144 -10.93 0.19 1.71
C SER A 144 -12.03 -0.82 2.07
N GLU A 145 -12.12 -1.94 1.35
CA GLU A 145 -13.06 -3.02 1.63
C GLU A 145 -12.75 -3.76 2.95
N ALA A 146 -11.50 -3.69 3.44
CA ALA A 146 -11.14 -4.13 4.79
C ALA A 146 -11.48 -3.09 5.87
N GLY A 147 -11.88 -1.87 5.51
CA GLY A 147 -12.30 -0.80 6.43
C GLY A 147 -11.32 0.38 6.54
N ALA A 148 -10.29 0.46 5.70
CA ALA A 148 -9.42 1.63 5.64
C ALA A 148 -10.11 2.81 4.95
N ILE A 149 -9.66 4.02 5.27
CA ILE A 149 -10.12 5.25 4.64
C ILE A 149 -8.98 5.81 3.79
N GLU A 150 -9.29 6.16 2.54
CA GLU A 150 -8.37 6.87 1.66
C GLU A 150 -8.63 8.37 1.75
N GLU A 151 -7.59 9.14 2.08
CA GLU A 151 -7.61 10.59 1.98
C GLU A 151 -6.59 11.05 0.94
N LYS A 152 -6.92 12.13 0.23
CA LYS A 152 -6.00 12.84 -0.65
C LYS A 152 -5.66 14.16 0.03
N TRP A 153 -4.37 14.47 0.17
CA TRP A 153 -3.92 15.79 0.60
C TRP A 153 -3.60 16.65 -0.65
N GLU A 154 -3.86 17.95 -0.54
CA GLU A 154 -3.51 18.98 -1.53
C GLU A 154 -2.11 19.55 -1.27
#